data_AF-A0A956Z5G5-F1
#
_entry.id   AF-A0A956Z5G5-F1
#
_cell.length_a   1.000
_cell.length_b   1.000
_cell.length_c   1.000
_cell.angle_alpha   90.00
_cell.angle_beta   90.00
_cell.angle_gamma   90.00
#
_symmetry.space_group_name_H-M   'P 1'
#
loop_
_entity.id
_entity.type
_entity.pdbx_description
1 polymer ?
#
loop_
_entity_poly.entity_id
_entity_poly.type
_entity_poly.pdbx_seq_one_letter_code
_entity_poly.pdbx_strand_id
1 'polypeptide(L)'
;NCAYECLHLVKAGRITYEQAVSALALVRREGVDLAAALSRHGLKPSNTLSRIKIGDLLLAGRVLTESQILEIVEKSIYGKQLMGTILVESGLISEKMLQELLLLQKFCERDVIDRQSAARLVKKSLECGRSIAVTARQTGAFRDDVDTTDSAINLIFKADLASMNMVQKAVAEYQLYGMDPLKGLLADGQISVCLSEAAVECVKLERRGVMSQEQAIQILHHCDRNRADFQTACRDLGFNVSEGQKTTTVKIAGPKCDLHKSAEFILLILVSLTTVVAVVYAGAVRPEPLGALAMPLAALLGMGVMALIAVCWKIRINNAESDRQSRNRDMEQNLSRLSRIQQKVNI
;
A
#
# COMPACT_ATOMS: atom_id res chain seq x y z
N ASN A 1 -30.15 5.56 0.45
CA ASN A 1 -28.75 5.49 0.88
C ASN A 1 -27.78 6.28 0.01
N CYS A 2 -27.73 6.07 -1.31
CA CYS A 2 -26.69 6.67 -2.17
C CYS A 2 -26.55 8.20 -2.03
N ALA A 3 -27.65 8.95 -1.92
CA ALA A 3 -27.61 10.41 -1.75
C ALA A 3 -26.98 10.84 -0.40
N TYR A 4 -27.23 10.09 0.68
CA TYR A 4 -26.65 10.35 1.99
C TYR A 4 -25.15 10.02 2.01
N GLU A 5 -24.76 8.93 1.33
CA GLU A 5 -23.36 8.54 1.17
C GLU A 5 -22.59 9.60 0.37
N CYS A 6 -23.11 10.07 -0.75
CA CYS A 6 -22.54 11.19 -1.49
C CYS A 6 -22.40 12.45 -0.62
N LEU A 7 -23.41 12.79 0.17
CA LEU A 7 -23.34 13.95 1.07
C LEU A 7 -22.25 13.79 2.14
N HIS A 8 -22.09 12.58 2.69
CA HIS A 8 -21.02 12.30 3.64
C HIS A 8 -19.65 12.47 3.01
N LEU A 9 -19.48 12.01 1.76
CA LEU A 9 -18.23 12.13 1.02
C LEU A 9 -17.87 13.57 0.66
N VAL A 10 -18.87 14.38 0.30
CA VAL A 10 -18.68 15.82 0.10
C VAL A 10 -18.23 16.49 1.39
N LYS A 11 -18.86 16.14 2.54
CA LYS A 11 -18.46 16.68 3.86
C LYS A 11 -17.04 16.28 4.24
N ALA A 12 -16.67 15.03 3.99
CA ALA A 12 -15.32 14.50 4.18
C ALA A 12 -14.29 15.06 3.18
N GLY A 13 -14.72 15.86 2.19
CA GLY A 13 -13.85 16.46 1.18
C GLY A 13 -13.24 15.44 0.23
N ARG A 14 -13.90 14.29 0.05
CA ARG A 14 -13.45 13.21 -0.83
C ARG A 14 -13.90 13.37 -2.27
N ILE A 15 -15.02 14.06 -2.46
CA ILE A 15 -15.65 14.30 -3.76
C ILE A 15 -16.19 15.73 -3.79
N THR A 16 -16.19 16.36 -4.96
CA THR A 16 -16.82 17.67 -5.13
C THR A 16 -18.34 17.54 -5.22
N TYR A 17 -19.05 18.64 -4.99
CA TYR A 17 -20.51 18.66 -5.12
C TYR A 17 -20.96 18.28 -6.54
N GLU A 18 -20.24 18.75 -7.57
CA GLU A 18 -20.55 18.44 -8.96
C GLU A 18 -20.35 16.96 -9.28
N GLN A 19 -19.25 16.36 -8.81
CA GLN A 19 -19.00 14.92 -8.95
C GLN A 19 -20.06 14.09 -8.23
N ALA A 20 -20.55 14.55 -7.07
CA ALA A 20 -21.62 13.89 -6.34
C ALA A 20 -22.94 13.91 -7.13
N VAL A 21 -23.30 15.05 -7.71
CA VAL A 21 -24.52 15.19 -8.52
C VAL A 21 -24.43 14.36 -9.81
N SER A 22 -23.28 14.38 -10.50
CA SER A 22 -23.08 13.58 -11.71
C SER A 22 -23.10 12.08 -11.43
N ALA A 23 -22.48 11.64 -10.33
CA ALA A 23 -22.51 10.24 -9.89
C ALA A 23 -23.93 9.79 -9.56
N LEU A 24 -24.72 10.59 -8.83
CA LEU A 24 -26.12 10.28 -8.53
C LEU A 24 -27.00 10.27 -9.78
N ALA A 25 -26.74 11.14 -10.75
CA ALA A 25 -27.42 11.13 -12.04
C ALA A 25 -27.11 9.85 -12.83
N LEU A 26 -25.86 9.37 -12.81
CA LEU A 26 -25.47 8.11 -13.42
C LEU A 26 -26.12 6.90 -12.75
N VAL A 27 -26.14 6.84 -11.42
CA VAL A 27 -26.84 5.79 -10.66
C VAL A 27 -28.31 5.75 -11.04
N ARG A 28 -28.97 6.91 -11.14
CA ARG A 28 -30.39 7.00 -11.51
C ARG A 28 -30.65 6.61 -12.97
N ARG A 29 -29.78 7.01 -13.91
CA ARG A 29 -29.99 6.81 -15.35
C ARG A 29 -29.64 5.40 -15.80
N GLU A 30 -28.56 4.84 -15.28
CA GLU A 30 -27.98 3.58 -15.75
C GLU A 30 -28.15 2.43 -14.74
N GLY A 31 -28.65 2.71 -13.54
CA GLY A 31 -28.87 1.68 -12.51
C GLY A 31 -27.57 1.05 -11.97
N VAL A 32 -26.43 1.71 -12.18
CA VAL A 32 -25.12 1.22 -11.73
C VAL A 32 -24.94 1.50 -10.23
N ASP A 33 -24.18 0.65 -9.56
CA ASP A 33 -23.79 0.89 -8.16
C ASP A 33 -23.01 2.21 -8.00
N LEU A 34 -23.19 2.87 -6.86
CA LEU A 34 -22.56 4.15 -6.56
C LEU A 34 -21.03 4.07 -6.64
N ALA A 35 -20.44 2.94 -6.22
CA ALA A 35 -19.00 2.71 -6.33
C ALA A 35 -18.50 2.76 -7.78
N ALA A 36 -19.24 2.13 -8.68
CA ALA A 36 -18.90 2.10 -10.10
C ALA A 36 -19.13 3.48 -10.74
N ALA A 37 -20.17 4.21 -10.34
CA ALA A 37 -20.42 5.58 -10.80
C ALA A 37 -19.29 6.54 -10.39
N LEU A 38 -18.84 6.47 -9.13
CA LEU A 38 -17.71 7.27 -8.63
C LEU A 38 -16.38 6.87 -9.28
N SER A 39 -16.18 5.58 -9.56
CA SER A 39 -14.98 5.09 -10.26
C SER A 39 -14.83 5.67 -11.66
N ARG A 40 -15.94 5.92 -12.37
CA ARG A 40 -15.93 6.57 -13.69
C ARG A 40 -15.50 8.03 -13.63
N HIS A 41 -15.64 8.67 -12.47
CA HIS A 41 -15.13 10.01 -12.20
C HIS A 41 -13.68 10.01 -11.69
N GLY A 42 -12.98 8.87 -11.72
CA GLY A 42 -11.58 8.76 -11.33
C GLY A 42 -11.35 8.51 -9.84
N LEU A 43 -12.42 8.34 -9.05
CA LEU A 43 -12.34 8.13 -7.61
C LEU A 43 -12.16 6.64 -7.30
N LYS A 44 -11.12 6.29 -6.53
CA LYS A 44 -10.86 4.88 -6.18
C LYS A 44 -11.89 4.35 -5.18
N PRO A 45 -12.64 3.27 -5.48
CA PRO A 45 -13.72 2.77 -4.63
C PRO A 45 -13.25 2.28 -3.26
N SER A 46 -11.95 2.01 -3.07
CA SER A 46 -11.37 1.61 -1.77
C SER A 46 -11.48 2.71 -0.71
N ASN A 47 -11.49 3.99 -1.10
CA ASN A 47 -11.43 5.13 -0.20
C ASN A 47 -12.80 5.79 0.01
N THR A 48 -13.81 5.42 -0.78
CA THR A 48 -15.01 6.24 -0.93
C THR A 48 -16.26 5.68 -0.27
N LEU A 49 -16.37 4.37 0.06
CA LEU A 49 -17.72 3.82 0.32
C LEU A 49 -17.92 2.89 1.51
N SER A 50 -16.89 2.47 2.22
CA SER A 50 -17.12 1.73 3.47
C SER A 50 -16.30 2.33 4.59
N ARG A 51 -16.99 2.95 5.55
CA ARG A 51 -16.44 3.12 6.90
C ARG A 51 -15.90 1.76 7.32
N ILE A 52 -14.59 1.62 7.37
CA ILE A 52 -13.95 0.33 7.67
C ILE A 52 -14.44 -0.05 9.06
N LYS A 53 -15.17 -1.16 9.19
CA LYS A 53 -15.60 -1.62 10.51
C LYS A 53 -14.43 -2.29 11.21
N ILE A 54 -14.41 -2.24 12.54
CA ILE A 54 -13.38 -2.91 13.35
C ILE A 54 -13.38 -4.41 13.05
N GLY A 55 -14.57 -5.02 12.89
CA GLY A 55 -14.71 -6.42 12.48
C GLY A 55 -14.00 -6.72 11.16
N ASP A 56 -14.20 -5.90 10.13
CA ASP A 56 -13.56 -6.07 8.83
C ASP A 56 -12.04 -5.95 8.92
N LEU A 57 -11.53 -5.04 9.76
CA LEU A 57 -10.11 -4.86 9.99
C LEU A 57 -9.49 -6.08 10.70
N LEU A 58 -10.20 -6.66 11.66
CA LEU A 58 -9.79 -7.87 12.39
C LEU A 58 -9.84 -9.12 11.50
N LEU A 59 -10.83 -9.23 10.61
CA LEU A 59 -10.88 -10.28 9.59
C LEU A 59 -9.73 -10.14 8.60
N ALA A 60 -9.50 -8.93 8.08
CA ALA A 60 -8.41 -8.68 7.14
C ALA A 60 -7.04 -8.96 7.75
N GLY A 61 -6.88 -8.69 9.05
CA GLY A 61 -5.69 -9.04 9.82
C GLY A 61 -5.57 -10.54 10.14
N ARG A 62 -6.58 -11.36 9.80
CA ARG A 62 -6.70 -12.76 10.21
C ARG A 62 -6.56 -12.97 11.72
N VAL A 63 -7.00 -11.98 12.48
CA VAL A 63 -7.03 -12.04 13.95
C VAL A 63 -8.24 -12.83 14.41
N LEU A 64 -9.38 -12.58 13.75
CA LEU A 64 -10.63 -13.28 13.98
C LEU A 64 -11.04 -14.03 12.71
N THR A 65 -11.74 -15.14 12.90
CA THR A 65 -12.40 -15.86 11.82
C THR A 65 -13.80 -15.30 11.58
N GLU A 66 -14.35 -15.54 10.39
CA GLU A 66 -15.74 -15.15 10.06
C GLU A 66 -16.75 -15.74 11.05
N SER A 67 -16.53 -16.99 11.49
CA SER A 67 -17.37 -17.65 12.50
C SER A 67 -17.35 -16.92 13.84
N GLN A 68 -16.18 -16.49 14.33
CA GLN A 68 -16.05 -15.75 15.58
C GLN A 68 -16.73 -14.39 15.49
N ILE A 69 -16.59 -13.69 14.36
CA ILE A 69 -17.27 -12.42 14.17
C ILE A 69 -18.79 -12.58 14.17
N LEU A 70 -19.30 -13.63 13.51
CA LEU A 70 -20.74 -13.90 13.50
C LEU A 70 -21.27 -14.14 14.91
N GLU A 71 -20.57 -14.96 15.72
CA GLU A 71 -20.93 -15.21 17.12
C GLU A 71 -20.96 -13.91 17.95
N ILE A 72 -19.95 -13.05 17.79
CA ILE A 72 -19.88 -11.76 18.50
C ILE A 72 -21.03 -10.85 18.05
N VAL A 73 -21.34 -10.81 16.75
CA VAL A 73 -22.44 -10.00 16.21
C VAL A 73 -23.78 -10.50 16.74
N GLU A 74 -24.01 -11.82 16.78
CA GLU A 74 -25.21 -12.40 17.37
C GLU A 74 -25.33 -12.01 18.85
N LYS A 75 -24.27 -12.20 19.65
CA LYS A 75 -24.25 -11.77 21.06
C LYS A 75 -24.51 -10.26 21.21
N SER A 76 -24.00 -9.43 20.30
CA SER A 76 -24.23 -7.98 20.32
C SER A 76 -25.69 -7.61 20.10
N ILE A 77 -26.38 -8.34 19.22
CA ILE A 77 -27.78 -8.12 18.91
C ILE A 77 -28.65 -8.59 20.08
N TYR A 78 -28.41 -9.79 20.61
CA TYR A 78 -29.16 -10.34 21.75
C TYR A 78 -28.95 -9.53 23.03
N GLY A 79 -27.70 -9.17 23.32
CA GLY A 79 -27.32 -8.42 24.52
C GLY A 79 -27.56 -6.91 24.43
N LYS A 80 -27.87 -6.36 23.25
CA LYS A 80 -27.94 -4.91 22.97
C LYS A 80 -26.69 -4.16 23.42
N GLN A 81 -25.53 -4.81 23.35
CA GLN A 81 -24.23 -4.26 23.70
C GLN A 81 -23.44 -3.95 22.42
N LEU A 82 -22.44 -3.08 22.53
CA LEU A 82 -21.56 -2.75 21.40
C LEU A 82 -20.65 -3.95 21.10
N MET A 83 -20.41 -4.22 19.82
CA MET A 83 -19.50 -5.29 19.39
C MET A 83 -18.11 -5.18 20.06
N GLY A 84 -17.63 -3.95 20.27
CA GLY A 84 -16.36 -3.68 20.95
C GLY A 84 -16.34 -4.13 22.42
N THR A 85 -17.44 -3.98 23.17
CA THR A 85 -17.47 -4.40 24.58
C THR A 85 -17.46 -5.92 24.68
N ILE A 86 -18.21 -6.60 23.81
CA ILE A 86 -18.23 -8.06 23.76
C ILE A 86 -16.88 -8.64 23.37
N LEU A 87 -16.15 -8.00 22.46
CA LEU A 87 -14.77 -8.39 22.10
C LEU A 87 -13.80 -8.36 23.30
N VAL A 88 -14.01 -7.43 24.22
CA VAL A 88 -13.21 -7.30 25.45
C VAL A 88 -13.68 -8.31 26.49
N GLU A 89 -14.99 -8.45 26.70
CA GLU A 89 -15.59 -9.43 27.61
C GLU A 89 -15.25 -10.88 27.23
N SER A 90 -15.17 -11.18 25.93
CA SER A 90 -14.76 -12.50 25.43
C SER A 90 -13.25 -12.74 25.50
N GLY A 91 -12.46 -11.76 25.99
CA GLY A 91 -11.02 -11.86 26.14
C GLY A 91 -10.24 -11.91 24.82
N LEU A 92 -10.86 -11.60 23.69
CA LEU A 92 -10.20 -11.65 22.38
C LEU A 92 -9.28 -10.44 22.19
N ILE A 93 -9.65 -9.30 22.78
CA ILE A 93 -8.93 -8.03 22.65
C ILE A 93 -8.92 -7.35 24.03
N SER A 94 -7.81 -6.68 24.39
CA SER A 94 -7.76 -5.86 25.61
C SER A 94 -8.44 -4.51 25.41
N GLU A 95 -8.94 -3.88 26.48
CA GLU A 95 -9.56 -2.56 26.39
C GLU A 95 -8.62 -1.51 25.77
N LYS A 96 -7.33 -1.55 26.13
CA LYS A 96 -6.30 -0.69 25.53
C LYS A 96 -6.18 -0.90 24.03
N MET A 97 -6.15 -2.16 23.58
CA MET A 97 -6.07 -2.50 22.17
C MET A 97 -7.34 -2.08 21.41
N LEU A 98 -8.52 -2.14 22.04
CA LEU A 98 -9.76 -1.65 21.44
C LEU A 98 -9.70 -0.13 21.19
N GLN A 99 -9.17 0.65 22.13
CA GLN A 99 -8.97 2.10 21.94
C GLN A 99 -8.01 2.40 20.80
N GLU A 100 -6.91 1.65 20.69
CA GLU A 100 -5.93 1.78 19.60
C GLU A 100 -6.53 1.37 18.24
N LEU A 101 -7.36 0.32 18.21
CA LEU A 101 -8.10 -0.11 17.02
C LEU A 101 -9.08 0.95 16.53
N LEU A 102 -9.81 1.59 17.45
CA LEU A 102 -10.72 2.70 17.14
C LEU A 102 -9.97 3.91 16.57
N LEU A 103 -8.78 4.20 17.11
CA LEU A 103 -7.94 5.26 16.56
C LEU A 103 -7.40 4.88 15.18
N LEU A 104 -6.94 3.64 14.99
CA LEU A 104 -6.49 3.14 13.70
C LEU A 104 -7.61 3.14 12.65
N GLN A 105 -8.84 2.84 13.06
CA GLN A 105 -10.03 2.96 12.23
C GLN A 105 -10.22 4.42 11.75
N LYS A 106 -10.09 5.41 12.65
CA LYS A 106 -10.12 6.84 12.27
C LYS A 106 -9.00 7.21 11.30
N PHE A 107 -7.80 6.65 11.48
CA PHE A 107 -6.68 6.87 10.54
C PHE A 107 -6.98 6.31 9.15
N CYS A 108 -7.64 5.15 9.06
CA CYS A 108 -8.08 4.60 7.78
C CYS A 108 -9.20 5.45 7.17
N GLU A 109 -10.16 5.94 7.96
CA GLU A 109 -11.22 6.84 7.48
C GLU A 109 -10.64 8.15 6.90
N ARG A 110 -9.51 8.62 7.45
CA ARG A 110 -8.77 9.82 7.00
C ARG A 110 -7.70 9.53 5.95
N ASP A 111 -7.64 8.32 5.39
CA ASP A 111 -6.61 7.86 4.44
C ASP A 111 -5.15 8.10 4.88
N VAL A 112 -4.91 8.20 6.18
CA VAL A 112 -3.53 8.25 6.72
C VAL A 112 -2.81 6.92 6.48
N ILE A 113 -3.58 5.84 6.45
CA ILE A 113 -3.09 4.48 6.19
C ILE A 113 -4.12 3.67 5.41
N ASP A 114 -3.63 2.85 4.48
CA ASP A 114 -4.47 1.92 3.73
C ASP A 114 -4.97 0.77 4.62
N ARG A 115 -6.15 0.24 4.28
CA ARG A 115 -6.82 -0.87 4.97
C ARG A 115 -5.91 -2.08 5.13
N GLN A 116 -5.16 -2.47 4.10
CA GLN A 116 -4.31 -3.66 4.16
C GLN A 116 -3.08 -3.43 5.06
N SER A 117 -2.55 -2.21 5.06
CA SER A 117 -1.43 -1.84 5.93
C SER A 117 -1.87 -1.76 7.39
N ALA A 118 -3.06 -1.21 7.66
CA ALA A 118 -3.67 -1.20 8.99
C ALA A 118 -3.95 -2.63 9.49
N ALA A 119 -4.51 -3.52 8.66
CA ALA A 119 -4.74 -4.92 9.02
C ALA A 119 -3.43 -5.65 9.38
N ARG A 120 -2.35 -5.39 8.64
CA ARG A 120 -1.00 -5.92 8.93
C ARG A 120 -0.44 -5.40 10.25
N LEU A 121 -0.66 -4.13 10.58
CA LEU A 121 -0.25 -3.54 11.86
C LEU A 121 -0.96 -4.21 13.04
N VAL A 122 -2.28 -4.38 12.95
CA VAL A 122 -3.09 -5.02 13.99
C VAL A 122 -2.60 -6.45 14.23
N LYS A 123 -2.41 -7.22 13.16
CA LYS A 123 -1.89 -8.59 13.25
C LYS A 123 -0.54 -8.63 13.97
N LYS A 124 0.40 -7.80 13.54
CA LYS A 124 1.76 -7.77 14.10
C LYS A 124 1.78 -7.30 15.55
N SER A 125 0.91 -6.36 15.91
CA SER A 125 0.76 -5.84 17.28
C SER A 125 0.29 -6.95 18.24
N LEU A 126 -0.67 -7.77 17.80
CA LEU A 126 -1.17 -8.90 18.58
C LEU A 126 -0.16 -10.04 18.68
N GLU A 127 0.53 -10.39 17.59
CA GLU A 127 1.60 -11.40 17.60
C GLU A 127 2.76 -11.01 18.54
N CYS A 128 3.09 -9.71 18.61
CA CYS A 128 4.16 -9.22 19.48
C CYS A 128 3.71 -8.91 20.91
N GLY A 129 2.40 -8.92 21.20
CA GLY A 129 1.83 -8.49 22.48
C GLY A 129 2.18 -7.03 22.84
N ARG A 130 2.35 -6.16 21.85
CA ARG A 130 2.71 -4.74 22.03
C ARG A 130 1.61 -3.84 21.49
N SER A 131 1.57 -2.59 21.94
CA SER A 131 0.65 -1.60 21.38
C SER A 131 0.85 -1.39 19.87
N ILE A 132 -0.23 -1.03 19.19
CA ILE A 132 -0.23 -0.64 17.78
C ILE A 132 0.71 0.53 17.56
N ALA A 133 0.76 1.49 18.48
CA ALA A 133 1.63 2.66 18.39
C ALA A 133 3.12 2.29 18.27
N VAL A 134 3.61 1.43 19.17
CA VAL A 134 5.00 0.95 19.15
C VAL A 134 5.27 0.14 17.89
N THR A 135 4.32 -0.71 17.51
CA THR A 135 4.44 -1.57 16.32
C THR A 135 4.49 -0.73 15.03
N ALA A 136 3.68 0.32 14.94
CA ALA A 136 3.67 1.26 13.83
C ALA A 136 4.99 2.02 13.69
N ARG A 137 5.55 2.49 14.81
CA ARG A 137 6.86 3.14 14.83
C ARG A 137 7.99 2.21 14.39
N GLN A 138 7.96 0.95 14.82
CA GLN A 138 8.96 -0.06 14.44
C GLN A 138 8.86 -0.47 12.96
N THR A 139 7.65 -0.48 12.40
CA THR A 139 7.42 -0.83 11.00
C THR A 139 7.53 0.37 10.06
N GLY A 140 7.57 1.59 10.58
CA GLY A 140 7.56 2.81 9.78
C GLY A 140 6.27 2.98 8.98
N ALA A 141 5.15 2.41 9.43
CA ALA A 141 3.91 2.36 8.65
C ALA A 141 3.31 3.74 8.32
N PHE A 142 3.67 4.76 9.10
CA PHE A 142 3.25 6.15 8.91
C PHE A 142 4.39 7.08 8.48
N ARG A 143 5.48 6.53 7.94
CA ARG A 143 6.59 7.33 7.40
C ARG A 143 6.54 7.31 5.88
N ASP A 144 6.57 8.49 5.28
CA ASP A 144 6.83 8.74 3.87
C ASP A 144 8.29 9.18 3.69
N ASP A 145 8.67 9.53 2.46
CA ASP A 145 10.01 10.07 2.17
C ASP A 145 10.18 11.41 2.91
N VAL A 146 11.03 11.42 3.95
CA VAL A 146 11.25 12.56 4.87
C VAL A 146 11.43 13.88 4.11
N ASP A 147 12.29 13.88 3.09
CA ASP A 147 12.57 15.09 2.31
C ASP A 147 11.32 15.63 1.63
N THR A 148 10.44 14.74 1.12
CA THR A 148 9.21 15.17 0.42
C THR A 148 8.19 15.72 1.40
N THR A 149 8.08 15.12 2.59
CA THR A 149 7.17 15.56 3.65
C THR A 149 7.54 16.95 4.15
N ASP A 150 8.82 17.19 4.46
CA ASP A 150 9.29 18.49 4.94
C ASP A 150 9.13 19.58 3.88
N SER A 151 9.43 19.25 2.63
CA SER A 151 9.21 20.16 1.50
C SER A 151 7.73 20.48 1.31
N ALA A 152 6.85 19.49 1.46
CA ALA A 152 5.40 19.66 1.31
C ALA A 152 4.83 20.54 2.41
N ILE A 153 5.27 20.34 3.66
CA ILE A 153 4.91 21.18 4.80
C ILE A 153 5.37 22.63 4.57
N ASN A 154 6.61 22.82 4.11
CA ASN A 154 7.11 24.16 3.76
C ASN A 154 6.29 24.82 2.66
N LEU A 155 5.79 24.05 1.68
CA LEU A 155 4.95 24.55 0.60
C LEU A 155 3.56 24.95 1.13
N ILE A 156 2.98 24.16 2.03
CA ILE A 156 1.71 24.45 2.71
C ILE A 156 1.84 25.71 3.60
N PHE A 157 2.98 25.89 4.27
CA PHE A 157 3.28 27.11 5.03
C PHE A 157 3.37 28.34 4.14
N LYS A 158 4.06 28.23 3.00
CA LYS A 158 4.16 29.33 2.03
C LYS A 158 2.81 29.68 1.40
N ALA A 159 1.90 28.72 1.29
CA ALA A 159 0.54 28.94 0.86
C ALA A 159 -0.38 29.47 1.99
N ASP A 160 0.12 29.69 3.21
CA ASP A 160 -0.66 30.14 4.37
C ASP A 160 -1.88 29.23 4.69
N LEU A 161 -1.77 27.93 4.36
CA LEU A 161 -2.85 26.95 4.56
C LEU A 161 -2.73 26.20 5.89
N ALA A 162 -1.56 26.27 6.55
CA ALA A 162 -1.35 25.69 7.88
C ALA A 162 -0.46 26.59 8.74
N SER A 163 -0.73 26.65 10.04
CA SER A 163 0.07 27.40 11.01
C SER A 163 1.03 26.49 11.78
N MET A 164 2.18 27.04 12.21
CA MET A 164 3.22 26.27 12.91
C MET A 164 2.68 25.62 14.19
N ASN A 165 1.72 26.28 14.85
CA ASN A 165 1.06 25.77 16.05
C ASN A 165 0.26 24.49 15.77
N MET A 166 -0.36 24.38 14.60
CA MET A 166 -1.12 23.19 14.20
C MET A 166 -0.19 21.99 14.01
N VAL A 167 0.98 22.23 13.38
CA VAL A 167 1.98 21.18 13.16
C VAL A 167 2.56 20.69 14.48
N GLN A 168 2.93 21.61 15.38
CA GLN A 168 3.45 21.24 16.70
C GLN A 168 2.44 20.41 17.51
N LYS A 169 1.16 20.82 17.51
CA LYS A 169 0.11 20.06 18.18
C LYS A 169 -0.04 18.66 17.58
N ALA A 170 -0.12 18.55 16.26
CA ALA A 170 -0.25 17.26 15.58
C ALA A 170 0.95 16.33 15.83
N VAL A 171 2.18 16.87 15.78
CA VAL A 171 3.40 16.10 16.05
C VAL A 171 3.42 15.63 17.50
N ALA A 172 3.05 16.47 18.46
CA ALA A 172 3.01 16.10 19.87
C ALA A 172 1.96 15.00 20.16
N GLU A 173 0.78 15.11 19.56
CA GLU A 173 -0.32 14.16 19.75
C GLU A 173 0.00 12.78 19.15
N TYR A 174 0.63 12.74 17.97
CA TYR A 174 0.90 11.51 17.24
C TYR A 174 2.36 11.03 17.30
N GLN A 175 3.18 11.61 18.18
CA GLN A 175 4.60 11.25 18.34
C GLN A 175 4.80 9.76 18.67
N LEU A 176 3.88 9.18 19.46
CA LEU A 176 3.94 7.79 19.90
C LEU A 176 3.86 6.80 18.73
N TYR A 177 3.12 7.16 17.67
CA TYR A 177 2.97 6.36 16.46
C TYR A 177 4.16 6.54 15.50
N GLY A 178 5.03 7.53 15.76
CA GLY A 178 6.14 7.88 14.87
C GLY A 178 5.68 8.39 13.51
N MET A 179 4.54 9.09 13.48
CA MET A 179 3.98 9.69 12.27
C MET A 179 4.80 10.88 11.80
N ASP A 180 4.87 11.04 10.48
CA ASP A 180 5.39 12.26 9.87
C ASP A 180 4.42 13.44 10.11
N PRO A 181 4.92 14.68 10.17
CA PRO A 181 4.07 15.83 10.52
C PRO A 181 2.92 16.04 9.53
N LEU A 182 3.13 15.77 8.23
CA LEU A 182 2.06 15.86 7.22
C LEU A 182 0.94 14.85 7.49
N LYS A 183 1.29 13.60 7.82
CA LYS A 183 0.30 12.58 8.22
C LYS A 183 -0.33 12.88 9.57
N GLY A 184 0.41 13.48 10.49
CA GLY A 184 -0.13 13.98 11.76
C GLY A 184 -1.21 15.05 11.55
N LEU A 185 -1.00 15.98 10.61
CA LEU A 185 -1.98 17.02 10.27
C LEU A 185 -3.25 16.44 9.63
N LEU A 186 -3.10 15.43 8.77
CA LEU A 186 -4.22 14.64 8.24
C LEU A 186 -4.93 13.88 9.36
N ALA A 187 -4.16 13.28 10.28
CA ALA A 187 -4.68 12.52 11.41
C ALA A 187 -5.42 13.39 12.42
N ASP A 188 -5.05 14.68 12.60
CA ASP A 188 -5.80 15.67 13.40
C ASP A 188 -7.02 16.21 12.61
N GLY A 189 -6.95 16.20 11.28
CA GLY A 189 -8.02 16.63 10.38
C GLY A 189 -7.99 18.13 10.08
N GLN A 190 -6.83 18.76 10.31
CA GLN A 190 -6.59 20.16 9.93
C GLN A 190 -6.44 20.32 8.42
N ILE A 191 -5.98 19.27 7.74
CA ILE A 191 -5.70 19.24 6.31
C ILE A 191 -6.60 18.20 5.64
N SER A 192 -7.09 18.52 4.45
CA SER A 192 -7.85 17.58 3.62
C SER A 192 -6.90 16.61 2.89
N VAL A 193 -7.39 15.40 2.59
CA VAL A 193 -6.57 14.40 1.87
C VAL A 193 -6.16 14.91 0.50
N CYS A 194 -7.09 15.55 -0.23
CA CYS A 194 -6.79 16.18 -1.52
C CYS A 194 -5.66 17.21 -1.42
N LEU A 195 -5.63 18.03 -0.35
CA LEU A 195 -4.57 19.03 -0.16
C LEU A 195 -3.22 18.38 0.14
N SER A 196 -3.19 17.34 0.97
CA SER A 196 -1.94 16.62 1.27
C SER A 196 -1.35 15.90 0.05
N GLU A 197 -2.20 15.26 -0.76
CA GLU A 197 -1.78 14.57 -1.98
C GLU A 197 -1.30 15.59 -3.02
N ALA A 198 -2.03 16.70 -3.18
CA ALA A 198 -1.63 17.79 -4.04
C ALA A 198 -0.27 18.38 -3.62
N ALA A 199 -0.03 18.60 -2.32
CA ALA A 199 1.24 19.13 -1.83
C ALA A 199 2.42 18.18 -2.13
N VAL A 200 2.24 16.87 -1.92
CA VAL A 200 3.27 15.87 -2.23
C VAL A 200 3.54 15.80 -3.73
N GLU A 201 2.50 15.81 -4.58
CA GLU A 201 2.68 15.83 -6.04
C GLU A 201 3.32 17.13 -6.54
N CYS A 202 2.94 18.27 -5.95
CA CYS A 202 3.55 19.57 -6.24
C CYS A 202 5.06 19.55 -5.99
N VAL A 203 5.49 19.05 -4.83
CA VAL A 203 6.91 18.90 -4.48
C VAL A 203 7.64 17.98 -5.45
N LYS A 204 7.03 16.87 -5.86
CA LYS A 204 7.62 15.96 -6.84
C LYS A 204 7.82 16.64 -8.19
N LEU A 205 6.89 17.49 -8.63
CA LEU A 205 7.00 18.23 -9.89
C LEU A 205 7.98 19.41 -9.80
N GLU A 206 8.03 20.09 -8.66
CA GLU A 206 9.01 21.14 -8.37
C GLU A 206 10.44 20.58 -8.45
N ARG A 207 10.68 19.40 -7.83
CA ARG A 207 11.97 18.69 -7.91
C ARG A 207 12.35 18.29 -9.34
N ARG A 208 11.36 18.04 -10.20
CA ARG A 208 11.57 17.73 -11.62
C ARG A 208 11.75 18.99 -12.48
N GLY A 209 11.59 20.19 -11.91
CA GLY A 209 11.66 21.47 -12.63
C GLY A 209 10.50 21.68 -13.62
N VAL A 210 9.43 20.91 -13.51
CA VAL A 210 8.25 21.02 -14.39
C VAL A 210 7.33 22.15 -13.93
N MET A 211 7.38 22.49 -12.64
CA MET A 211 6.48 23.44 -12.01
C MET A 211 7.26 24.37 -11.09
N SER A 212 6.93 25.67 -11.11
CA SER A 212 7.50 26.64 -10.18
C SER A 212 6.78 26.59 -8.83
N GLN A 213 7.46 27.08 -7.78
CA GLN A 213 6.88 27.19 -6.45
C GLN A 213 5.60 28.05 -6.41
N GLU A 214 5.54 29.11 -7.20
CA GLU A 214 4.37 30.00 -7.28
C GLU A 214 3.16 29.28 -7.91
N GLN A 215 3.40 28.49 -8.96
CA GLN A 215 2.37 27.65 -9.58
C GLN A 215 1.85 26.60 -8.61
N ALA A 216 2.75 26.00 -7.82
CA ALA A 216 2.37 25.06 -6.76
C ALA A 216 1.44 25.70 -5.72
N ILE A 217 1.76 26.91 -5.27
CA ILE A 217 0.94 27.66 -4.29
C ILE A 217 -0.45 27.96 -4.88
N GLN A 218 -0.53 28.36 -6.15
CA GLN A 218 -1.81 28.59 -6.82
C GLN A 218 -2.66 27.32 -6.90
N ILE A 219 -2.05 26.19 -7.25
CA ILE A 219 -2.73 24.88 -7.28
C ILE A 219 -3.22 24.51 -5.88
N LEU A 220 -2.41 24.68 -4.84
CA LEU A 220 -2.82 24.38 -3.47
C LEU A 220 -4.02 25.23 -3.03
N HIS A 221 -4.02 26.53 -3.31
CA HIS A 221 -5.17 27.39 -2.99
C HIS A 221 -6.43 26.98 -3.75
N HIS A 222 -6.31 26.54 -5.01
CA HIS A 222 -7.44 26.02 -5.77
C HIS A 222 -7.97 24.71 -5.19
N CYS A 223 -7.07 23.80 -4.81
CA CYS A 223 -7.42 22.54 -4.15
C CYS A 223 -8.14 22.78 -2.82
N ASP A 224 -7.68 23.75 -2.02
CA ASP A 224 -8.29 24.07 -0.72
C ASP A 224 -9.69 24.69 -0.89
N ARG A 225 -9.82 25.70 -1.77
CA ARG A 225 -11.09 26.40 -2.00
C ARG A 225 -12.15 25.51 -2.63
N ASN A 226 -11.78 24.75 -3.66
CA ASN A 226 -12.73 23.98 -4.47
C ASN A 226 -12.85 22.52 -4.04
N ARG A 227 -12.02 22.07 -3.07
CA ARG A 227 -11.92 20.65 -2.67
C ARG A 227 -11.73 19.72 -3.87
N ALA A 228 -10.93 20.17 -4.82
CA ALA A 228 -10.67 19.46 -6.07
C ALA A 228 -9.39 18.64 -5.96
N ASP A 229 -9.37 17.51 -6.65
CA ASP A 229 -8.16 16.70 -6.79
C ASP A 229 -7.08 17.46 -7.58
N PHE A 230 -5.82 17.13 -7.33
CA PHE A 230 -4.67 17.76 -7.98
C PHE A 230 -4.79 17.84 -9.51
N GLN A 231 -5.23 16.75 -10.15
CA GLN A 231 -5.38 16.70 -11.61
C GLN A 231 -6.47 17.65 -12.14
N THR A 232 -7.57 17.78 -11.40
CA THR A 232 -8.66 18.70 -11.74
C THR A 232 -8.19 20.14 -11.57
N ALA A 233 -7.49 20.44 -10.47
CA ALA A 233 -6.90 21.76 -10.24
C ALA A 233 -5.90 22.16 -11.33
N CYS A 234 -5.03 21.24 -11.74
CA CYS A 234 -4.10 21.48 -12.85
C CYS A 234 -4.83 21.78 -14.16
N ARG A 235 -5.91 21.05 -14.46
CA ARG A 235 -6.71 21.27 -15.67
C ARG A 235 -7.41 22.63 -15.66
N ASP A 236 -8.02 22.98 -14.53
CA ASP A 236 -8.75 24.25 -14.36
C ASP A 236 -7.82 25.46 -14.51
N LEU A 237 -6.60 25.35 -14.00
CA LEU A 237 -5.58 26.40 -14.08
C LEU A 237 -4.79 26.39 -15.40
N GLY A 238 -5.12 25.48 -16.33
CA GLY A 238 -4.47 25.39 -17.64
C GLY A 238 -3.05 24.82 -17.59
N PHE A 239 -2.65 24.18 -16.50
CA PHE A 239 -1.39 23.46 -16.40
C PHE A 239 -1.49 22.16 -17.17
N ASN A 240 -0.91 22.16 -18.38
CA ASN A 240 -0.64 20.94 -19.12
C ASN A 240 0.53 20.22 -18.45
N VAL A 241 0.28 19.63 -17.27
CA VAL A 241 1.08 18.52 -16.78
C VAL A 241 0.87 17.43 -17.80
N SER A 242 1.71 17.42 -18.84
CA SER A 242 1.76 16.33 -19.81
C SER A 242 1.85 15.09 -18.96
N GLU A 243 0.83 14.21 -19.04
CA GLU A 243 0.75 12.99 -18.27
C GLU A 243 1.97 12.13 -18.59
N GLY A 244 3.09 12.44 -17.95
CA GLY A 244 4.23 11.57 -17.76
C GLY A 244 3.78 10.51 -16.80
N GLN A 245 2.96 9.59 -17.34
CA GLN A 245 2.35 8.43 -16.72
C GLN A 245 1.11 8.76 -15.87
N LYS A 246 -0.09 8.66 -16.49
CA LYS A 246 -1.15 7.82 -15.91
C LYS A 246 -0.45 6.66 -15.28
N THR A 247 -0.54 6.50 -13.96
CA THR A 247 -0.38 5.21 -13.29
C THR A 247 0.28 4.16 -14.19
N THR A 248 1.57 4.32 -14.42
CA THR A 248 2.37 3.20 -14.03
C THR A 248 2.00 3.09 -12.52
N THR A 249 1.04 2.24 -12.12
CA THR A 249 1.22 0.81 -12.34
C THR A 249 2.56 0.61 -13.01
N VAL A 250 3.60 0.93 -12.25
CA VAL A 250 4.58 -0.08 -12.05
C VAL A 250 3.69 -1.28 -11.60
N LYS A 251 3.04 -2.00 -12.56
CA LYS A 251 3.73 -3.09 -13.21
C LYS A 251 5.21 -2.75 -13.10
N ILE A 252 5.69 -2.96 -11.86
CA ILE A 252 6.73 -3.89 -11.66
C ILE A 252 6.15 -5.01 -12.54
N ALA A 253 6.59 -5.06 -13.80
CA ALA A 253 7.04 -6.32 -14.30
C ALA A 253 7.99 -6.78 -13.19
N GLY A 254 7.40 -7.27 -12.08
CA GLY A 254 7.99 -8.20 -11.18
C GLY A 254 8.42 -9.21 -12.19
N PRO A 255 9.76 -9.29 -12.38
CA PRO A 255 10.40 -9.73 -13.61
C PRO A 255 9.56 -10.86 -14.09
N LYS A 256 8.79 -10.72 -15.22
CA LYS A 256 7.70 -11.66 -15.60
C LYS A 256 8.18 -13.00 -15.10
N CYS A 257 7.69 -13.41 -13.93
CA CYS A 257 8.29 -14.57 -13.30
C CYS A 257 7.77 -15.58 -14.26
N ASP A 258 8.66 -16.06 -15.14
CA ASP A 258 8.41 -17.15 -16.05
C ASP A 258 8.03 -18.27 -15.08
N LEU A 259 6.76 -18.28 -14.68
CA LEU A 259 6.19 -19.13 -13.66
C LEU A 259 6.32 -20.56 -14.15
N HIS A 260 6.33 -20.69 -15.49
CA HIS A 260 6.73 -21.86 -16.25
C HIS A 260 8.16 -22.34 -15.95
N LYS A 261 9.16 -21.45 -15.89
CA LYS A 261 10.56 -21.82 -15.58
C LYS A 261 10.78 -22.12 -14.10
N SER A 262 10.03 -21.49 -13.19
CA SER A 262 10.08 -21.88 -11.77
C SER A 262 9.34 -23.20 -11.50
N ALA A 263 8.27 -23.50 -12.24
CA ALA A 263 7.53 -24.75 -12.11
C ALA A 263 8.35 -25.96 -12.57
N GLU A 264 9.12 -25.83 -13.66
CA GLU A 264 10.04 -26.88 -14.12
C GLU A 264 11.13 -27.19 -13.07
N PHE A 265 11.62 -26.16 -12.36
CA PHE A 265 12.59 -26.34 -11.28
C PHE A 265 11.99 -27.02 -10.04
N ILE A 266 10.76 -26.65 -9.66
CA ILE A 266 10.05 -27.28 -8.54
C ILE A 266 9.74 -28.74 -8.87
N LEU A 267 9.36 -29.03 -10.12
CA LEU A 267 9.17 -30.41 -10.60
C LEU A 267 10.48 -31.22 -10.55
N LEU A 268 11.62 -30.66 -10.96
CA LEU A 268 12.91 -31.36 -10.87
C LEU A 268 13.33 -31.65 -9.43
N ILE A 269 13.06 -30.72 -8.49
CA ILE A 269 13.34 -30.92 -7.07
C ILE A 269 12.40 -31.98 -6.50
N LEU A 270 11.10 -31.94 -6.81
CA LEU A 270 10.14 -32.95 -6.36
C LEU A 270 10.44 -34.34 -6.92
N VAL A 271 10.77 -34.44 -8.21
CA VAL A 271 11.14 -35.71 -8.85
C VAL A 271 12.41 -36.29 -8.21
N SER A 272 13.44 -35.47 -7.96
CA SER A 272 14.66 -35.94 -7.27
C SER A 272 14.43 -36.35 -5.82
N LEU A 273 13.55 -35.67 -5.07
CA LEU A 273 13.16 -36.10 -3.72
C LEU A 273 12.39 -37.43 -3.75
N THR A 274 11.46 -37.59 -4.70
CA THR A 274 10.69 -38.84 -4.80
C THR A 274 11.54 -40.04 -5.20
N THR A 275 12.55 -39.87 -6.05
CA THR A 275 13.47 -40.96 -6.40
C THR A 275 14.38 -41.35 -5.22
N VAL A 276 14.87 -40.39 -4.44
CA VAL A 276 15.65 -40.68 -3.23
C VAL A 276 14.80 -41.43 -2.20
N VAL A 277 13.56 -41.00 -1.96
CA VAL A 277 12.65 -41.68 -1.03
C VAL A 277 12.31 -43.09 -1.51
N ALA A 278 12.08 -43.29 -2.81
CA ALA A 278 11.79 -44.61 -3.38
C ALA A 278 12.97 -45.59 -3.24
N VAL A 279 14.21 -45.12 -3.44
CA VAL A 279 15.42 -45.94 -3.27
C VAL A 279 15.63 -46.32 -1.80
N VAL A 280 15.42 -45.38 -0.87
CA VAL A 280 15.50 -45.66 0.59
C VAL A 280 14.42 -46.66 1.01
N TYR A 281 13.19 -46.51 0.51
CA TYR A 281 12.09 -47.42 0.82
C TYR A 281 12.31 -48.83 0.24
N ALA A 282 12.82 -48.92 -1.00
CA ALA A 282 13.17 -50.22 -1.61
C ALA A 282 14.30 -50.94 -0.87
N GLY A 283 15.28 -50.20 -0.34
CA GLY A 283 16.36 -50.75 0.48
C GLY A 283 15.90 -51.25 1.86
N ALA A 284 14.84 -50.67 2.43
CA ALA A 284 14.29 -51.09 3.71
C ALA A 284 13.44 -52.37 3.64
N VAL A 285 12.90 -52.71 2.47
CA VAL A 285 11.90 -53.80 2.31
C VAL A 285 12.52 -55.14 1.87
N ARG A 286 13.79 -55.18 1.41
CA ARG A 286 14.47 -56.43 1.04
C ARG A 286 15.87 -56.54 1.66
N PRO A 287 16.07 -57.36 2.71
CA PRO A 287 17.37 -57.62 3.28
C PRO A 287 18.06 -58.75 2.50
N GLU A 288 18.66 -58.41 1.36
CA GLU A 288 19.59 -59.31 0.65
C GLU A 288 20.97 -58.63 0.52
N PRO A 289 22.08 -59.40 0.44
CA PRO A 289 23.44 -58.91 0.73
C PRO A 289 24.04 -57.96 -0.31
N LEU A 290 23.25 -57.43 -1.23
CA LEU A 290 23.65 -56.41 -2.21
C LEU A 290 23.68 -54.97 -1.66
N GLY A 291 23.29 -54.77 -0.39
CA GLY A 291 23.20 -53.45 0.27
C GLY A 291 24.53 -52.69 0.44
N ALA A 292 25.69 -53.35 0.33
CA ALA A 292 26.99 -52.70 0.53
C ALA A 292 27.41 -51.74 -0.59
N LEU A 293 26.89 -51.91 -1.81
CA LEU A 293 27.22 -51.07 -2.97
C LEU A 293 26.16 -49.99 -3.29
N ALA A 294 24.97 -50.08 -2.70
CA ALA A 294 23.87 -49.16 -2.98
C ALA A 294 24.06 -47.76 -2.35
N MET A 295 24.61 -47.71 -1.13
CA MET A 295 24.91 -46.47 -0.40
C MET A 295 25.90 -45.54 -1.14
N PRO A 296 27.07 -46.00 -1.61
CA PRO A 296 28.02 -45.13 -2.30
C PRO A 296 27.50 -44.63 -3.65
N LEU A 297 26.72 -45.44 -4.38
CA LEU A 297 26.10 -45.01 -5.64
C LEU A 297 25.04 -43.92 -5.43
N ALA A 298 24.21 -44.02 -4.38
CA ALA A 298 23.25 -42.99 -4.02
C ALA A 298 23.94 -41.66 -3.63
N ALA A 299 25.06 -41.73 -2.90
CA ALA A 299 25.85 -40.55 -2.56
C ALA A 299 26.47 -39.87 -3.79
N LEU A 300 26.99 -40.64 -4.75
CA LEU A 300 27.53 -40.11 -6.00
C LEU A 300 26.46 -39.43 -6.86
N LEU A 301 25.26 -40.00 -6.95
CA LEU A 301 24.13 -39.39 -7.65
C LEU A 301 23.67 -38.09 -6.96
N GLY A 302 23.61 -38.08 -5.62
CA GLY A 302 23.28 -36.89 -4.85
C GLY A 302 24.27 -35.73 -5.09
N MET A 303 25.57 -36.02 -5.10
CA MET A 303 26.59 -35.02 -5.41
C MET A 303 26.49 -34.48 -6.84
N GLY A 304 26.18 -35.34 -7.82
CA GLY A 304 25.96 -34.93 -9.21
C GLY A 304 24.78 -33.96 -9.38
N VAL A 305 23.66 -34.21 -8.69
CA VAL A 305 22.48 -33.32 -8.71
C VAL A 305 22.80 -31.97 -8.06
N MET A 306 23.51 -31.96 -6.94
CA MET A 306 23.92 -30.72 -6.27
C MET A 306 24.86 -29.87 -7.13
N ALA A 307 25.79 -30.49 -7.85
CA ALA A 307 26.68 -29.79 -8.78
C ALA A 307 25.90 -29.14 -9.94
N LEU A 308 24.90 -29.84 -10.51
CA LEU A 308 24.03 -29.29 -11.55
C LEU A 308 23.21 -28.09 -11.05
N ILE A 309 22.66 -28.17 -9.83
CA ILE A 309 21.94 -27.04 -9.21
C ILE A 309 22.88 -25.84 -9.03
N ALA A 310 24.11 -26.05 -8.58
CA ALA A 310 25.10 -24.99 -8.40
C ALA A 310 25.47 -24.30 -9.74
N VAL A 311 25.67 -25.06 -10.81
CA VAL A 311 25.96 -24.51 -12.15
C VAL A 311 24.77 -23.70 -12.68
N CYS A 312 23.55 -24.22 -12.55
CA CYS A 312 22.35 -23.50 -12.95
C CYS A 312 22.14 -22.20 -12.16
N TRP A 313 22.43 -22.22 -10.85
CA TRP A 313 22.35 -21.03 -10.01
C TRP A 313 23.38 -19.97 -10.42
N LYS A 314 24.61 -20.39 -10.75
CA LYS A 314 25.68 -19.51 -11.23
C LYS A 314 25.34 -18.85 -12.57
N ILE A 315 24.79 -19.60 -13.52
CA ILE A 315 24.33 -19.07 -14.82
C ILE A 315 23.23 -18.01 -14.61
N ARG A 316 22.30 -18.26 -13.68
CA ARG A 316 21.21 -17.32 -13.38
C ARG A 316 21.71 -16.01 -12.77
N ILE A 317 22.70 -16.07 -11.88
CA ILE A 317 23.33 -14.89 -11.29
C ILE A 317 24.01 -14.06 -12.38
N ASN A 318 24.80 -14.69 -13.26
CA ASN A 318 25.47 -14.00 -14.36
C ASN A 318 24.47 -13.34 -15.33
N ASN A 319 23.37 -14.02 -15.68
CA ASN A 319 22.35 -13.44 -16.54
C ASN A 319 21.64 -12.25 -15.87
N ALA A 320 21.38 -12.33 -14.55
CA ALA A 320 20.80 -11.21 -13.80
C ALA A 320 21.75 -10.00 -13.71
N GLU A 321 23.06 -10.22 -13.65
CA GLU A 321 24.06 -9.14 -13.70
C GLU A 321 24.15 -8.51 -15.09
N SER A 322 24.11 -9.31 -16.17
CA SER A 322 24.07 -8.80 -17.54
C SER A 322 22.85 -7.91 -17.78
N ASP A 323 21.67 -8.32 -17.28
CA ASP A 323 20.43 -7.55 -17.36
C ASP A 323 20.44 -6.25 -16.52
N ARG A 324 21.28 -6.19 -15.48
CA ARG A 324 21.51 -4.94 -14.73
C ARG A 324 22.43 -4.01 -15.50
N GLN A 325 23.47 -4.53 -16.13
CA GLN A 325 24.40 -3.75 -16.94
C GLN A 325 23.73 -3.16 -18.18
N SER A 326 22.85 -3.90 -18.86
CA SER A 326 22.10 -3.37 -20.01
C SER A 326 21.17 -2.22 -19.60
N ARG A 327 20.43 -2.38 -18.49
CA ARG A 327 19.57 -1.32 -17.94
C ARG A 327 20.34 -0.06 -17.55
N ASN A 328 21.54 -0.20 -16.97
CA ASN A 328 22.38 0.94 -16.64
C ASN A 328 22.85 1.69 -17.90
N ARG A 329 23.24 0.98 -18.96
CA ARG A 329 23.62 1.61 -20.25
C ARG A 329 22.45 2.35 -20.89
N ASP A 330 21.25 1.77 -20.86
CA ASP A 330 20.05 2.43 -21.40
C ASP A 330 19.73 3.71 -20.60
N MET A 331 19.92 3.68 -19.28
CA MET A 331 19.73 4.84 -18.41
C MET A 331 20.76 5.95 -18.70
N GLU A 332 22.03 5.61 -18.88
CA GLU A 332 23.07 6.57 -19.29
C GLU A 332 22.81 7.18 -20.67
N GLN A 333 22.37 6.37 -21.64
CA GLN A 333 21.98 6.88 -22.95
C GLN A 333 20.80 7.86 -22.86
N ASN A 334 19.81 7.56 -22.03
CA ASN A 334 18.68 8.47 -21.82
C ASN A 334 19.10 9.78 -21.14
N LEU A 335 19.99 9.73 -20.14
CA LEU A 335 20.54 10.94 -19.52
C LEU A 335 21.33 11.79 -20.52
N SER A 336 22.12 11.17 -21.40
CA SER A 336 22.88 11.88 -22.44
C SER A 336 21.98 12.54 -23.51
N ARG A 337 20.80 11.96 -23.78
CA ARG A 337 19.81 12.55 -24.68
C ARG A 337 19.13 13.76 -24.02
N LEU A 338 18.80 13.66 -22.74
CA LEU A 338 18.20 14.76 -21.98
C LEU A 338 19.14 15.97 -21.85
N SER A 339 20.43 15.73 -21.62
CA SER A 339 21.42 16.84 -21.56
C SER A 339 21.57 17.57 -22.90
N ARG A 340 21.57 16.85 -24.03
CA ARG A 340 21.58 17.47 -25.37
C ARG A 340 20.32 18.27 -25.67
N ILE A 341 19.17 17.83 -25.16
CA ILE A 341 17.90 18.57 -25.31
C ILE A 341 17.96 19.86 -24.48
N GLN A 342 18.44 19.80 -23.23
CA GLN A 342 18.60 21.01 -22.40
C GLN A 342 19.58 22.01 -23.02
N GLN A 343 20.67 21.55 -23.63
CA GLN A 343 21.63 22.44 -24.29
C GLN A 343 21.07 23.13 -25.54
N LYS A 344 20.09 22.52 -26.22
CA LYS A 344 19.38 23.14 -27.36
C LYS A 344 18.29 24.14 -26.96
N VAL A 345 17.79 24.06 -25.73
CA VAL A 345 16.75 24.97 -25.21
C VAL A 345 17.35 26.26 -24.64
N ASN A 346 18.66 26.26 -24.32
CA ASN A 346 19.40 27.40 -23.77
C ASN A 346 20.15 28.26 -24.82
N ILE A 347 19.84 28.09 -26.12
CA ILE A 347 20.36 28.90 -27.24
C ILE A 347 19.16 29.54 -27.94
#